data_AF-A0A9D8RYI2-F1
#
_entry.id   AF-A0A9D8RYI2-F1
#
_cell.length_a   1.000
_cell.length_b   1.000
_cell.length_c   1.000
_cell.angle_alpha   90.00
_cell.angle_beta   90.00
_cell.angle_gamma   90.00
#
_symmetry.space_group_name_H-M   'P 1'
#
loop_
_entity.id
_entity.type
_entity.pdbx_description
1 polymer ?
#
loop_
_entity_poly.entity_id
_entity_poly.type
_entity_poly.pdbx_seq_one_letter_code
_entity_poly.pdbx_strand_id
1 'polypeptide(L)'
;MADKTDWVVDGFQFGTEKDAELAKNEKLRIERLEEKLDYNNPQMIEAVYNKAIGNRVFKTPVGYEFLKRLQTILKETFAEGEVADIPVCGVYSLRESANPVIEKVKASQKKKKEKTKHEFFDRRTSILVNIGLVLLVIIMFIISTTSSNPTVLNYEKVIQNRYSAWEAELDNREQAVREKERELLLSE
;
A
#
# COMPACT_ATOMS: atom_id res chain seq x y z
N MET A 1 -35.96 -0.09 0.20
CA MET A 1 -35.39 0.16 -1.13
C MET A 1 -35.20 1.66 -1.20
N ALA A 2 -33.97 2.18 -1.27
CA ALA A 2 -33.77 3.63 -1.32
C ALA A 2 -34.43 4.19 -2.59
N ASP A 3 -35.15 5.31 -2.45
CA ASP A 3 -35.91 5.92 -3.52
C ASP A 3 -34.98 6.37 -4.66
N LYS A 4 -34.97 5.61 -5.75
CA LYS A 4 -34.09 5.82 -6.93
C LYS A 4 -34.40 7.11 -7.70
N THR A 5 -35.35 7.91 -7.25
CA THR A 5 -35.70 9.23 -7.79
C THR A 5 -34.56 10.23 -7.60
N ASP A 6 -33.78 10.08 -6.53
CA ASP A 6 -32.73 11.02 -6.16
C ASP A 6 -31.50 10.95 -7.09
N TRP A 7 -31.42 9.85 -7.87
CA TRP A 7 -30.35 9.55 -8.83
C TRP A 7 -30.73 9.88 -10.27
N VAL A 8 -31.79 10.66 -10.48
CA VAL A 8 -32.16 11.19 -11.80
C VAL A 8 -31.58 12.59 -11.96
N VAL A 9 -30.84 12.83 -13.03
CA VAL A 9 -30.27 14.13 -13.37
C VAL A 9 -30.51 14.40 -14.84
N ASP A 10 -31.18 15.51 -15.14
CA ASP A 10 -31.47 15.96 -16.51
C ASP A 10 -32.16 14.89 -17.38
N GLY A 11 -33.03 14.07 -16.77
CA GLY A 11 -33.72 12.97 -17.44
C GLY A 11 -32.93 11.66 -17.53
N PHE A 12 -31.65 11.64 -17.14
CA PHE A 12 -30.83 10.42 -17.06
C PHE A 12 -30.93 9.80 -15.67
N GLN A 13 -31.28 8.51 -15.60
CA GLN A 13 -31.24 7.75 -14.35
C GLN A 13 -29.88 7.05 -14.19
N PHE A 14 -29.20 7.35 -13.09
CA PHE A 14 -27.90 6.77 -12.77
C PHE A 14 -28.04 5.54 -11.88
N GLY A 15 -27.12 4.59 -12.07
CA GLY A 15 -27.09 3.34 -11.30
C GLY A 15 -26.49 3.49 -9.90
N THR A 16 -25.73 4.56 -9.66
CA THR A 16 -25.09 4.85 -8.38
C THR A 16 -25.26 6.30 -7.99
N GLU A 17 -25.27 6.56 -6.68
CA GLU A 17 -25.32 7.92 -6.12
C GLU A 17 -24.12 8.76 -6.57
N LYS A 18 -22.92 8.18 -6.61
CA LYS A 18 -21.70 8.87 -7.04
C LYS A 18 -21.77 9.35 -8.49
N ASP A 19 -22.34 8.53 -9.37
CA ASP A 19 -22.51 8.91 -10.77
C ASP A 19 -23.57 10.01 -10.92
N ALA A 20 -24.65 9.94 -10.12
CA ALA A 20 -25.66 10.99 -10.07
C ALA A 20 -25.09 12.32 -9.54
N GLU A 21 -24.30 12.30 -8.46
CA GLU A 21 -23.62 13.49 -7.94
C GLU A 21 -22.64 14.08 -8.96
N LEU A 22 -21.88 13.22 -9.65
CA LEU A 22 -21.00 13.66 -10.73
C LEU A 22 -21.80 14.35 -11.85
N ALA A 23 -22.92 13.78 -12.26
CA ALA A 23 -23.78 14.37 -13.28
C ALA A 23 -24.40 15.70 -12.83
N LYS A 24 -24.80 15.85 -11.56
CA LYS A 24 -25.26 17.12 -10.98
C LYS A 24 -24.16 18.18 -11.05
N ASN A 25 -22.93 17.80 -10.69
CA ASN A 25 -21.78 18.69 -10.76
C ASN A 25 -21.41 19.08 -12.21
N GLU A 26 -21.50 18.14 -13.15
CA GLU A 26 -21.29 18.43 -14.57
C GLU A 26 -22.36 19.38 -15.11
N LYS A 27 -23.64 19.18 -14.77
CA LYS A 27 -24.74 20.09 -15.13
C LYS A 27 -24.47 21.53 -14.65
N LEU A 28 -24.14 21.69 -13.37
CA LEU A 28 -23.77 22.98 -12.78
C LEU A 28 -22.55 23.64 -13.42
N ARG A 29 -21.62 22.85 -14.00
CA ARG A 29 -20.48 23.40 -14.74
C ARG A 29 -20.89 23.84 -16.13
N ILE A 30 -21.76 23.08 -16.79
CA ILE A 30 -22.31 23.40 -18.10
C ILE A 30 -23.09 24.71 -18.01
N GLU A 31 -24.02 24.86 -17.07
CA GLU A 31 -24.79 26.09 -16.88
C GLU A 31 -23.88 27.33 -16.76
N ARG A 32 -22.82 27.25 -15.94
CA ARG A 32 -21.83 28.33 -15.79
C ARG A 32 -20.99 28.59 -17.03
N LEU A 33 -20.76 27.58 -17.86
CA LEU A 33 -20.04 27.73 -19.11
C LEU A 33 -20.95 28.37 -20.17
N GLU A 34 -22.21 27.95 -20.23
CA GLU A 34 -23.22 28.49 -21.14
C GLU A 34 -23.48 29.98 -20.88
N GLU A 35 -23.50 30.42 -19.61
CA GLU A 35 -23.58 31.85 -19.26
C GLU A 35 -22.48 32.71 -19.88
N LYS A 36 -21.29 32.12 -20.15
CA LYS A 36 -20.12 32.83 -20.67
C LYS A 36 -19.83 32.51 -22.13
N LEU A 37 -20.58 31.59 -22.74
CA LEU A 37 -20.34 31.11 -24.08
C LEU A 37 -21.15 31.94 -25.08
N ASP A 38 -20.47 32.53 -26.06
CA ASP A 38 -21.15 33.19 -27.17
C ASP A 38 -21.34 32.20 -28.33
N TYR A 39 -22.58 31.77 -28.54
CA TYR A 39 -22.94 30.84 -29.61
C TYR A 39 -22.86 31.45 -31.02
N ASN A 40 -22.75 32.78 -31.13
CA ASN A 40 -22.60 33.46 -32.42
C ASN A 40 -21.16 33.45 -32.92
N ASN A 41 -20.19 33.06 -32.07
CA ASN A 41 -18.78 33.00 -32.41
C ASN A 41 -18.32 31.54 -32.57
N PRO A 42 -18.24 31.02 -33.81
CA PRO A 42 -17.94 29.61 -34.07
C PRO A 42 -16.53 29.20 -33.59
N GLN A 43 -15.57 30.12 -33.63
CA GLN A 43 -14.19 29.88 -33.19
C GLN A 43 -14.10 29.69 -31.68
N MET A 44 -14.91 30.44 -30.91
CA MET A 44 -14.97 30.28 -29.46
C MET A 44 -15.58 28.92 -29.08
N ILE A 45 -16.64 28.51 -29.77
CA ILE A 45 -17.29 27.21 -29.59
C ILE A 45 -16.31 26.08 -29.88
N GLU A 46 -15.59 26.17 -31.00
CA GLU A 46 -14.59 25.19 -31.40
C GLU A 46 -13.48 25.07 -30.34
N ALA A 47 -12.96 26.19 -29.86
CA ALA A 47 -11.93 26.20 -28.82
C ALA A 47 -12.41 25.54 -27.52
N VAL A 48 -13.65 25.83 -27.10
CA VAL A 48 -14.25 25.23 -25.90
C VAL A 48 -14.49 23.74 -26.10
N TYR A 49 -15.01 23.33 -27.26
CA TYR A 49 -15.27 21.93 -27.61
C TYR A 49 -13.97 21.10 -27.61
N ASN A 50 -12.96 21.55 -28.35
CA ASN A 50 -11.67 20.86 -28.45
C ASN A 50 -10.97 20.77 -27.08
N LYS A 51 -11.04 21.84 -26.28
CA LYS A 51 -10.47 21.85 -24.92
C LYS A 51 -11.23 20.92 -23.96
N ALA A 52 -12.57 20.84 -24.08
CA ALA A 52 -13.40 19.98 -23.26
C ALA A 52 -13.14 18.49 -23.55
N ILE A 53 -12.98 18.14 -24.83
CA ILE A 53 -12.63 16.78 -25.27
C ILE A 53 -11.20 16.42 -24.87
N GLY A 54 -10.23 17.28 -25.18
CA GLY A 54 -8.81 17.02 -24.91
C GLY A 54 -8.53 16.77 -23.43
N ASN A 55 -9.18 17.53 -22.55
CA ASN A 55 -9.03 17.39 -21.09
C ASN A 55 -10.00 16.38 -20.46
N ARG A 56 -10.90 15.76 -21.23
CA ARG A 56 -11.96 14.86 -20.73
C ARG A 56 -12.74 15.46 -19.55
N VAL A 57 -13.16 16.71 -19.72
CA VAL A 57 -13.86 17.49 -18.67
C VAL A 57 -15.17 16.85 -18.27
N PHE A 58 -15.86 16.24 -19.24
CA PHE A 58 -17.16 15.62 -19.10
C PHE A 58 -17.06 14.10 -19.28
N LYS A 59 -17.72 13.35 -18.40
CA LYS A 59 -17.71 11.89 -18.39
C LYS A 59 -19.11 11.27 -18.32
N THR A 60 -20.10 12.04 -17.89
CA THR A 60 -21.47 11.56 -17.73
C THR A 60 -22.30 11.78 -19.01
N PRO A 61 -23.43 11.08 -19.18
CA PRO A 61 -24.36 11.30 -20.29
C PRO A 61 -24.80 12.77 -20.44
N VAL A 62 -25.00 13.47 -19.33
CA VAL A 62 -25.36 14.91 -19.32
C VAL A 62 -24.29 15.74 -20.01
N GLY A 63 -23.02 15.51 -19.67
CA GLY A 63 -21.91 16.20 -20.30
C GLY A 63 -21.68 15.79 -21.76
N TYR A 64 -21.95 14.53 -22.10
CA TYR A 64 -21.92 14.09 -23.50
C TYR A 64 -23.01 14.73 -24.36
N GLU A 65 -24.20 14.97 -23.81
CA GLU A 65 -25.26 15.70 -24.50
C GLU A 65 -24.82 17.12 -24.83
N PHE A 66 -24.23 17.84 -23.88
CA PHE A 66 -23.68 19.18 -24.11
C PHE A 66 -22.62 19.20 -25.21
N LEU A 67 -21.63 18.29 -25.13
CA LEU A 67 -20.60 18.15 -26.16
C LEU A 67 -21.22 17.85 -27.53
N LYS A 68 -22.27 17.02 -27.58
CA LYS A 68 -22.96 16.71 -28.82
C LYS A 68 -23.68 17.91 -29.41
N ARG A 69 -24.32 18.74 -28.59
CA ARG A 69 -24.94 20.00 -29.01
C ARG A 69 -23.90 20.94 -29.64
N LEU A 70 -22.74 21.13 -28.98
CA LEU A 70 -21.65 21.93 -29.55
C LEU A 70 -21.14 21.35 -30.88
N GLN A 71 -20.98 20.03 -30.96
CA GLN A 71 -20.56 19.36 -32.19
C GLN A 71 -21.55 19.60 -33.34
N THR A 72 -22.86 19.57 -33.08
CA THR A 72 -23.89 19.84 -34.10
C THR A 72 -23.77 21.27 -34.62
N ILE A 73 -23.65 22.26 -33.73
CA ILE A 73 -23.49 23.67 -34.11
C ILE A 73 -22.23 23.87 -34.97
N LEU A 74 -21.12 23.22 -34.60
CA LEU A 74 -19.87 23.29 -35.36
C LEU A 74 -20.00 22.63 -36.74
N LYS A 75 -20.72 21.51 -36.86
CA LYS A 75 -20.96 20.83 -38.15
C LYS A 75 -21.88 21.63 -39.06
N GLU A 76 -22.87 22.32 -38.51
CA GLU A 76 -23.76 23.21 -39.27
C GLU A 76 -23.00 24.45 -39.78
N THR A 77 -22.06 24.95 -38.98
CA THR A 77 -21.30 26.18 -39.32
C THR A 77 -20.10 25.91 -40.23
N PHE A 78 -19.39 24.81 -39.99
CA PHE A 78 -18.22 24.39 -40.76
C PHE A 78 -18.52 23.08 -41.48
N ALA A 79 -19.22 23.17 -42.61
CA ALA A 79 -19.62 22.01 -43.41
C ALA A 79 -18.43 21.17 -43.93
N GLU A 80 -17.20 21.71 -43.93
CA GLU A 80 -15.98 21.08 -44.44
C GLU A 80 -14.87 20.89 -43.37
N GLY A 81 -15.11 21.29 -42.11
CA GLY A 81 -14.12 21.16 -41.04
C GLY A 81 -14.13 19.76 -40.40
N GLU A 82 -12.96 19.14 -40.23
CA GLU A 82 -12.82 17.91 -39.43
C GLU A 82 -13.07 18.20 -37.93
N VAL A 83 -14.34 18.18 -37.52
CA VAL A 83 -14.71 18.31 -36.11
C VAL A 83 -14.34 17.03 -35.36
N ALA A 84 -13.49 17.15 -34.35
CA ALA A 84 -13.02 16.01 -33.55
C ALA A 84 -14.17 15.16 -32.99
N ASP A 85 -13.99 13.84 -32.94
CA ASP A 85 -14.97 12.91 -32.38
C ASP A 85 -14.98 12.94 -30.85
N ILE A 86 -16.17 12.71 -30.28
CA ILE A 86 -16.36 12.65 -28.83
C ILE A 86 -15.96 11.25 -28.32
N PRO A 87 -14.91 11.10 -27.49
CA PRO A 87 -14.48 9.81 -26.99
C PRO A 87 -15.43 9.30 -25.91
N VAL A 88 -16.08 8.17 -26.17
CA VAL A 88 -16.99 7.55 -25.19
C VAL A 88 -16.21 6.66 -24.24
N CYS A 89 -16.25 6.98 -22.94
CA CYS A 89 -15.63 6.18 -21.89
C CYS A 89 -16.58 5.05 -21.45
N GLY A 90 -16.87 4.13 -22.37
CA GLY A 90 -17.69 2.95 -22.11
C GLY A 90 -17.42 1.87 -23.14
N VAL A 91 -17.00 0.68 -22.70
CA VAL A 91 -16.86 -0.47 -23.59
C VAL A 91 -18.24 -1.09 -23.75
N TYR A 92 -18.98 -0.70 -24.79
CA TYR A 92 -20.28 -1.31 -25.13
C TYR A 92 -20.11 -2.69 -25.80
N SER A 93 -18.92 -2.98 -26.32
CA SER A 93 -18.55 -4.23 -26.99
C SER A 93 -18.21 -5.36 -25.99
N LEU A 94 -19.16 -5.66 -25.09
CA LEU A 94 -19.15 -6.92 -24.35
C LEU A 94 -20.26 -7.89 -24.80
N ARG A 95 -20.86 -7.68 -25.99
CA ARG A 95 -21.91 -8.58 -26.51
C ARG A 95 -21.50 -9.47 -27.68
N GLU A 96 -20.55 -9.07 -28.54
CA GLU A 96 -20.15 -9.92 -29.69
C GLU A 96 -19.05 -10.95 -29.34
N SER A 97 -18.43 -10.83 -28.16
CA SER A 97 -17.52 -11.82 -27.58
C SER A 97 -18.04 -12.40 -26.26
N ALA A 98 -19.37 -12.38 -26.07
CA ALA A 98 -20.03 -12.81 -24.83
C ALA A 98 -20.19 -14.34 -24.65
N ASN A 99 -19.52 -15.16 -25.47
CA ASN A 99 -19.39 -16.61 -25.23
C ASN A 99 -17.91 -16.98 -25.01
N PRO A 100 -17.28 -16.43 -23.96
CA PRO A 100 -16.74 -17.31 -22.93
C PRO A 100 -17.02 -16.82 -21.50
N VAL A 101 -17.84 -15.79 -21.30
CA VAL A 101 -18.09 -15.21 -19.96
C VAL A 101 -18.92 -16.14 -19.08
N ILE A 102 -19.83 -16.94 -19.63
CA ILE A 102 -20.62 -17.91 -18.83
C ILE A 102 -19.76 -19.11 -18.38
N GLU A 103 -18.80 -19.59 -19.20
CA GLU A 103 -17.84 -20.62 -18.76
C GLU A 103 -16.82 -20.08 -17.74
N LYS A 104 -16.43 -18.80 -17.86
CA LYS A 104 -15.55 -18.15 -16.90
C LYS A 104 -16.22 -17.87 -15.56
N VAL A 105 -17.54 -17.77 -15.46
CA VAL A 105 -18.23 -17.65 -14.16
C VAL A 105 -18.12 -18.95 -13.34
N LYS A 106 -18.06 -20.12 -13.98
CA LYS A 106 -17.78 -21.39 -13.27
C LYS A 106 -16.29 -21.63 -13.01
N ALA A 107 -15.40 -21.18 -13.90
CA ALA A 107 -13.95 -21.36 -13.75
C ALA A 107 -13.26 -20.27 -12.87
N SER A 108 -13.86 -19.08 -12.72
CA SER A 108 -13.24 -17.92 -12.06
C SER A 108 -13.60 -17.75 -10.57
N GLN A 109 -14.47 -18.60 -10.01
CA GLN A 109 -14.46 -18.80 -8.54
C GLN A 109 -13.11 -19.32 -8.04
N LYS A 110 -12.21 -19.79 -8.92
CA LYS A 110 -10.89 -20.31 -8.54
C LYS A 110 -9.70 -19.37 -8.73
N LYS A 111 -9.79 -18.22 -9.41
CA LYS A 111 -8.61 -17.34 -9.62
C LYS A 111 -8.96 -15.86 -9.75
N LYS A 112 -8.84 -15.10 -8.65
CA LYS A 112 -8.51 -13.67 -8.68
C LYS A 112 -7.70 -13.27 -7.44
N LYS A 113 -6.38 -13.49 -7.51
CA LYS A 113 -5.38 -12.48 -7.12
C LYS A 113 -5.29 -11.55 -8.34
N GLU A 114 -5.12 -10.24 -8.24
CA GLU A 114 -4.22 -9.49 -7.39
C GLU A 114 -4.59 -8.00 -7.48
N LYS A 115 -4.10 -7.19 -6.54
CA LYS A 115 -4.35 -5.76 -6.28
C LYS A 115 -5.34 -5.52 -5.15
N THR A 116 -4.87 -4.70 -4.19
CA THR A 116 -5.43 -4.33 -2.87
C THR A 116 -5.33 -5.38 -1.75
N LYS A 117 -4.10 -5.75 -1.34
CA LYS A 117 -3.85 -6.43 -0.05
C LYS A 117 -2.63 -5.93 0.73
N HIS A 118 -2.08 -4.75 0.43
CA HIS A 118 -0.90 -4.27 1.17
C HIS A 118 -1.24 -3.56 2.49
N GLU A 119 -2.42 -2.98 2.64
CA GLU A 119 -2.71 -2.18 3.85
C GLU A 119 -3.01 -3.02 5.12
N PHE A 120 -3.54 -4.24 4.97
CA PHE A 120 -3.83 -5.11 6.12
C PHE A 120 -2.66 -6.03 6.51
N PHE A 121 -1.79 -6.38 5.55
CA PHE A 121 -0.59 -7.13 5.87
C PHE A 121 0.45 -6.25 6.55
N ASP A 122 0.63 -4.98 6.15
CA ASP A 122 1.67 -4.11 6.73
C ASP A 122 1.57 -3.94 8.25
N ARG A 123 0.36 -3.79 8.81
CA ARG A 123 0.23 -3.57 10.26
C ARG A 123 0.46 -4.84 11.07
N ARG A 124 0.00 -6.00 10.59
CA ARG A 124 0.20 -7.30 11.28
C ARG A 124 1.63 -7.81 11.11
N THR A 125 2.24 -7.63 9.94
CA THR A 125 3.65 -7.97 9.71
C THR A 125 4.57 -7.06 10.51
N SER A 126 4.28 -5.75 10.58
CA SER A 126 5.04 -4.81 11.42
C SER A 126 4.99 -5.19 12.91
N ILE A 127 3.81 -5.57 13.43
CA ILE A 127 3.67 -6.03 14.83
C ILE A 127 4.43 -7.34 15.07
N LEU A 128 4.36 -8.30 14.15
CA LEU A 128 5.03 -9.59 14.28
C LEU A 128 6.56 -9.47 14.20
N VAL A 129 7.07 -8.60 13.32
CA VAL A 129 8.50 -8.26 13.24
C VAL A 129 8.97 -7.60 14.54
N ASN A 130 8.17 -6.69 15.12
CA ASN A 130 8.51 -6.04 16.37
C ASN A 130 8.53 -7.02 17.56
N ILE A 131 7.60 -7.97 17.62
CA ILE A 131 7.62 -9.05 18.63
C ILE A 131 8.88 -9.92 18.47
N GLY A 132 9.24 -10.28 17.23
CA GLY A 132 10.48 -11.01 16.94
C GLY A 132 11.73 -10.25 17.39
N LEU A 133 11.77 -8.93 17.19
CA LEU A 133 12.85 -8.07 17.64
C LEU A 133 13.00 -8.08 19.18
N VAL A 134 11.89 -7.99 19.91
CA VAL A 134 11.89 -8.06 21.38
C VAL A 134 12.38 -9.43 21.88
N LEU A 135 11.95 -10.51 21.23
CA LEU A 135 12.45 -11.86 21.54
C LEU A 135 13.96 -11.98 21.33
N LEU A 136 14.51 -11.39 20.27
CA LEU A 136 15.95 -11.37 20.02
C LEU A 136 16.71 -10.64 21.13
N VAL A 137 16.18 -9.50 21.60
CA VAL A 137 16.77 -8.75 22.73
C VAL A 137 16.73 -9.59 24.01
N ILE A 138 15.64 -10.31 24.27
CA ILE A 138 15.52 -11.21 25.43
C ILE A 138 16.52 -12.37 25.32
N ILE A 139 16.67 -12.99 24.15
CA ILE A 139 17.65 -14.06 23.91
C ILE A 139 19.07 -13.53 24.14
N MET A 140 19.39 -12.34 23.65
CA MET A 140 20.69 -11.71 23.87
C MET A 140 20.93 -11.44 25.37
N PHE A 141 19.89 -11.05 26.11
CA PHE A 141 19.96 -10.87 27.56
C PHE A 141 20.22 -12.20 28.28
N ILE A 142 19.52 -13.28 27.91
CA ILE A 142 19.74 -14.62 28.49
C ILE A 142 21.17 -15.10 28.23
N ILE A 143 21.66 -14.99 26.99
CA ILE A 143 23.05 -15.33 26.67
C ILE A 143 24.02 -14.45 27.46
N SER A 144 23.74 -13.15 27.61
CA SER A 144 24.57 -12.27 28.43
C SER A 144 24.59 -12.66 29.91
N THR A 145 23.47 -13.15 30.46
CA THR A 145 23.40 -13.56 31.87
C THR A 145 23.90 -14.98 32.13
N THR A 146 23.77 -15.88 31.15
CA THR A 146 24.11 -17.30 31.29
C THR A 146 25.48 -17.63 30.71
N SER A 147 25.97 -16.88 29.71
CA SER A 147 27.29 -17.14 29.16
C SER A 147 28.35 -16.73 30.18
N SER A 148 29.07 -17.73 30.65
CA SER A 148 30.34 -17.63 31.36
C SER A 148 31.46 -17.15 30.43
N ASN A 149 31.17 -16.16 29.57
CA ASN A 149 32.20 -15.30 29.01
C ASN A 149 32.54 -14.26 30.08
N PRO A 150 33.82 -14.04 30.40
CA PRO A 150 34.19 -12.99 31.33
C PRO A 150 33.83 -11.65 30.68
N THR A 151 32.60 -11.21 30.94
CA THR A 151 32.18 -9.83 30.71
C THR A 151 32.96 -9.00 31.72
N VAL A 152 33.44 -7.82 31.33
CA VAL A 152 34.41 -6.96 32.06
C VAL A 152 34.29 -6.95 33.60
N LEU A 153 33.09 -7.11 34.15
CA LEU A 153 32.83 -7.23 35.59
C LEU A 153 33.37 -8.48 36.31
N ASN A 154 33.73 -9.58 35.62
CA ASN A 154 34.10 -10.85 36.27
C ASN A 154 35.58 -11.25 36.14
N TYR A 155 36.44 -10.38 35.60
CA TYR A 155 37.87 -10.70 35.46
C TYR A 155 38.61 -10.70 36.80
N GLU A 156 38.29 -9.77 37.69
CA GLU A 156 38.93 -9.65 39.00
C GLU A 156 38.74 -10.91 39.86
N LYS A 157 37.49 -11.40 39.93
CA LYS A 157 37.17 -12.61 40.70
C LYS A 157 37.85 -13.86 40.14
N VAL A 158 37.92 -14.01 38.82
CA VAL A 158 38.60 -15.16 38.18
C VAL A 158 40.08 -15.15 38.48
N ILE A 159 40.73 -13.98 38.39
CA ILE A 159 42.14 -13.82 38.70
C ILE A 159 42.40 -14.12 40.18
N GLN A 160 41.60 -13.57 41.09
CA GLN A 160 41.73 -13.80 42.53
C GLN A 160 41.56 -15.28 42.90
N ASN A 161 40.60 -15.97 42.29
CA ASN A 161 40.35 -17.39 42.54
C ASN A 161 41.50 -18.28 42.02
N ARG A 162 42.22 -17.84 40.98
CA ARG A 162 43.43 -18.52 40.49
C ARG A 162 44.60 -18.35 41.45
N TYR A 163 44.78 -17.17 42.03
CA TYR A 163 45.81 -16.94 43.04
C TYR A 163 45.55 -17.72 44.33
N SER A 164 44.30 -17.75 44.83
CA SER A 164 43.97 -18.54 46.01
C SER A 164 44.15 -20.04 45.79
N ALA A 165 43.80 -20.55 44.60
CA ALA A 165 44.05 -21.94 44.25
C ALA A 165 45.55 -22.25 44.15
N TRP A 166 46.35 -21.31 43.65
CA TRP A 166 47.80 -21.48 43.56
C TRP A 166 48.46 -21.46 44.95
N GLU A 167 48.00 -20.59 45.85
CA GLU A 167 48.49 -20.54 47.23
C GLU A 167 48.19 -21.85 47.98
N ALA A 168 46.99 -22.42 47.80
CA ALA A 168 46.64 -23.72 48.37
C ALA A 168 47.50 -24.87 47.82
N GLU A 169 47.81 -24.84 46.51
CA GLU A 169 48.71 -25.83 45.90
C GLU A 169 50.14 -25.71 46.43
N LEU A 170 50.64 -24.48 46.61
CA LEU A 170 51.96 -24.24 47.20
C LEU A 170 52.03 -24.75 48.64
N ASP A 171 51.03 -24.47 49.47
CA ASP A 171 51.01 -24.95 50.86
C ASP A 171 50.95 -26.48 50.94
N ASN A 172 50.13 -27.13 50.09
CA ASN A 172 50.13 -28.60 50.00
C ASN A 172 51.50 -29.15 49.61
N ARG A 173 52.20 -28.51 48.66
CA ARG A 173 53.54 -28.93 48.25
C ARG A 173 54.57 -28.70 49.35
N GLU A 174 54.49 -27.60 50.09
CA GLU A 174 55.34 -27.37 51.27
C GLU A 174 55.07 -28.40 52.38
N GLN A 175 53.81 -28.72 52.66
CA GLN A 175 53.46 -29.74 53.63
C GLN A 175 54.03 -31.10 53.24
N ALA A 176 53.87 -31.51 51.97
CA ALA A 176 54.44 -32.75 51.45
C ALA A 176 55.97 -32.78 51.52
N VAL A 177 56.65 -31.64 51.32
CA VAL A 177 58.11 -31.54 51.51
C VAL A 177 58.47 -31.66 52.99
N ARG A 178 57.77 -30.94 53.89
CA ARG A 178 57.99 -31.01 55.35
C ARG A 178 57.74 -32.40 55.94
N GLU A 179 56.82 -33.17 55.37
CA GLU A 179 56.59 -34.57 55.75
C GLU A 179 57.77 -35.45 55.36
N LYS A 180 58.25 -35.32 54.11
CA LYS A 180 59.43 -36.05 53.62
C LYS A 180 60.71 -35.68 54.37
N GLU A 181 60.90 -34.41 54.72
CA GLU A 181 62.02 -33.98 55.57
C GLU A 181 61.95 -34.62 56.97
N ARG A 182 60.76 -34.71 57.56
CA ARG A 182 60.56 -35.40 58.85
C ARG A 182 60.81 -36.90 58.75
N GLU A 183 60.37 -37.56 57.67
CA GLU A 183 60.66 -38.97 57.42
C GLU A 183 62.16 -39.22 57.27
N LEU A 184 62.87 -38.36 56.52
CA LEU A 184 64.32 -38.46 56.35
C LEU A 184 65.08 -38.27 57.67
N LEU A 185 64.70 -37.27 58.48
CA LEU A 185 65.30 -37.04 59.81
C LEU A 185 65.03 -38.15 60.83
N LEU A 186 63.96 -38.93 60.66
CA LEU A 186 63.66 -40.11 61.49
C LEU A 186 64.36 -41.38 61.00
N SER A 187 64.87 -41.37 59.77
CA SER A 187 65.55 -42.51 59.13
C SER A 187 67.09 -42.46 59.20
N GLU A 188 67.65 -41.39 59.78
CA GLU A 188 69.06 -41.19 60.11
C GLU A 188 69.31 -41.42 61.60
#